data_AF-A0A7C5K3E9-F1
#
_entry.id   AF-A0A7C5K3E9-F1
#
_cell.length_a   1.000
_cell.length_b   1.000
_cell.length_c   1.000
_cell.angle_alpha   90.00
_cell.angle_beta   90.00
_cell.angle_gamma   90.00
#
_symmetry.space_group_name_H-M   'P 1'
#
loop_
_entity.id
_entity.type
_entity.pdbx_description
1 polymer ?
#
loop_
_entity_poly.entity_id
_entity_poly.type
_entity_poly.pdbx_seq_one_letter_code
_entity_poly.pdbx_strand_id
1 'polypeptide(L)'
;MTDVVQKLWGFCHVLRHDGIDYGDYIEQITYLLFLKMVDERGIELPEGFDWKMLKEKSGTDLTEYYVDLLRRLGKEDGLLGDIFSGAISRFTNPVNLKRLVNLIDEIEWTILNVDVKAEAYEGLLE
;
A
#
# COMPACT_ATOMS: atom_id res chain seq x y z
N MET A 1 -11.37 5.17 -18.13
CA MET A 1 -11.18 4.63 -16.77
C MET A 1 -10.40 3.33 -16.89
N THR A 2 -9.16 3.34 -16.42
CA THR A 2 -8.23 2.20 -16.48
C THR A 2 -8.81 1.04 -15.67
N ASP A 3 -9.01 -0.11 -16.31
CA ASP A 3 -9.49 -1.40 -15.75
C ASP A 3 -8.85 -1.75 -14.38
N VAL A 4 -7.62 -1.29 -14.18
CA VAL A 4 -6.80 -1.46 -12.99
C VAL A 4 -7.33 -0.74 -11.74
N VAL A 5 -7.84 0.50 -11.88
CA VAL A 5 -8.39 1.26 -10.74
C VAL A 5 -9.64 0.55 -10.26
N GLN A 6 -10.52 0.16 -11.19
CA GLN A 6 -11.70 -0.64 -10.89
C GLN A 6 -11.36 -1.98 -10.21
N LYS A 7 -10.24 -2.62 -10.56
CA LYS A 7 -9.76 -3.84 -9.87
C LYS A 7 -9.29 -3.56 -8.44
N LEU A 8 -8.54 -2.48 -8.20
CA LEU A 8 -8.13 -2.07 -6.85
C LEU A 8 -9.35 -1.86 -5.94
N TRP A 9 -10.38 -1.26 -6.49
CA TRP A 9 -11.64 -0.99 -5.80
C TRP A 9 -12.48 -2.25 -5.59
N GLY A 10 -12.55 -3.12 -6.60
CA GLY A 10 -13.13 -4.45 -6.45
C GLY A 10 -12.44 -5.24 -5.33
N PHE A 11 -11.14 -5.02 -5.11
CA PHE A 11 -10.40 -5.64 -4.02
C PHE A 11 -10.76 -5.08 -2.64
N CYS A 12 -11.26 -3.85 -2.53
CA CYS A 12 -11.74 -3.28 -1.26
C CYS A 12 -12.91 -4.10 -0.69
N HIS A 13 -13.78 -4.65 -1.54
CA HIS A 13 -14.84 -5.58 -1.10
C HIS A 13 -14.27 -6.86 -0.48
N VAL A 14 -13.13 -7.36 -0.98
CA VAL A 14 -12.46 -8.54 -0.43
C VAL A 14 -11.90 -8.23 0.95
N LEU A 15 -11.25 -7.07 1.13
CA LEU A 15 -10.70 -6.62 2.41
C LEU A 15 -11.81 -6.42 3.46
N ARG A 16 -12.95 -5.86 3.04
CA ARG A 16 -14.13 -5.72 3.89
C ARG A 16 -14.67 -7.07 4.37
N HIS A 17 -14.71 -8.07 3.48
CA HIS A 17 -15.10 -9.43 3.84
C HIS A 17 -14.13 -10.12 4.81
N ASP A 18 -12.87 -9.73 4.79
CA ASP A 18 -11.83 -10.20 5.72
C ASP A 18 -11.90 -9.52 7.10
N GLY A 19 -12.85 -8.60 7.28
CA GLY A 19 -13.12 -7.90 8.54
C GLY A 19 -12.35 -6.59 8.72
N ILE A 20 -11.72 -6.08 7.66
CA ILE A 20 -11.05 -4.77 7.69
C ILE A 20 -12.10 -3.68 7.45
N ASP A 21 -12.15 -2.70 8.35
CA ASP A 21 -13.10 -1.60 8.25
C ASP A 21 -12.78 -0.66 7.08
N TYR A 22 -13.74 0.17 6.69
CA TYR A 22 -13.63 1.07 5.54
C TYR A 22 -12.43 1.99 5.65
N GLY A 23 -12.33 2.73 6.76
CA GLY A 23 -11.20 3.63 6.99
C GLY A 23 -9.86 2.89 7.05
N ASP A 24 -9.85 1.70 7.65
CA ASP A 24 -8.64 0.90 7.81
C ASP A 24 -8.09 0.42 6.46
N TYR A 25 -8.91 -0.14 5.56
CA TYR A 25 -8.38 -0.61 4.28
C TYR A 25 -7.92 0.54 3.38
N ILE A 26 -8.57 1.72 3.43
CA ILE A 26 -8.15 2.90 2.68
C ILE A 26 -6.79 3.36 3.17
N GLU A 27 -6.60 3.40 4.48
CA GLU A 27 -5.32 3.75 5.10
C GLU A 27 -4.22 2.79 4.65
N GLN A 28 -4.49 1.47 4.69
CA GLN A 28 -3.54 0.46 4.23
C GLN A 28 -3.19 0.58 2.74
N ILE A 29 -4.18 0.81 1.88
CA ILE A 29 -3.96 1.03 0.46
C ILE A 29 -3.11 2.28 0.25
N THR A 30 -3.38 3.35 0.99
CA THR A 30 -2.63 4.61 0.90
C THR A 30 -1.16 4.42 1.24
N TYR A 31 -0.84 3.67 2.31
CA TYR A 31 0.53 3.34 2.67
C TYR A 31 1.26 2.57 1.56
N LEU A 32 0.62 1.55 1.01
CA LEU A 32 1.19 0.73 -0.06
C LEU A 32 1.38 1.54 -1.36
N LEU A 33 0.42 2.38 -1.72
CA LEU A 33 0.53 3.29 -2.86
C LEU A 33 1.69 4.26 -2.70
N PHE A 34 1.83 4.86 -1.51
CA PHE A 34 2.92 5.78 -1.24
C PHE A 34 4.27 5.07 -1.34
N LEU A 35 4.39 3.88 -0.72
CA LEU A 35 5.60 3.07 -0.79
C LEU A 35 5.97 2.72 -2.25
N LYS A 36 4.99 2.32 -3.07
CA LYS A 36 5.20 2.05 -4.50
C LYS A 36 5.69 3.29 -5.25
N MET A 37 5.06 4.45 -5.02
CA MET A 37 5.45 5.69 -5.70
C MET A 37 6.84 6.18 -5.28
N VAL A 38 7.24 5.95 -4.03
CA VAL A 38 8.59 6.26 -3.53
C VAL A 38 9.63 5.39 -4.22
N ASP A 39 9.39 4.07 -4.33
CA ASP A 39 10.25 3.13 -5.07
C ASP A 39 10.39 3.52 -6.55
N GLU A 40 9.29 3.86 -7.22
CA GLU A 40 9.29 4.26 -8.63
C GLU A 40 10.05 5.58 -8.89
N ARG A 41 10.01 6.51 -7.92
CA ARG A 41 10.76 7.77 -8.00
C ARG A 41 12.25 7.60 -7.69
N GLY A 42 12.68 6.41 -7.26
CA GLY A 42 14.04 6.16 -6.83
C GLY A 42 14.43 6.95 -5.58
N ILE A 43 13.46 7.26 -4.72
CA ILE A 43 13.72 7.89 -3.42
C ILE A 43 14.32 6.83 -2.51
N GLU A 44 15.46 7.15 -1.87
CA GLU A 44 16.14 6.23 -0.98
C GLU A 44 15.30 5.94 0.27
N LEU A 45 15.01 4.66 0.49
CA LEU A 45 14.35 4.13 1.68
C LEU A 45 15.39 3.50 2.61
N PRO A 46 15.11 3.39 3.92
CA PRO A 46 16.00 2.69 4.84
C PRO A 46 16.29 1.27 4.35
N GLU A 47 17.55 0.86 4.48
CA GLU A 47 18.03 -0.42 3.95
C GLU A 47 17.17 -1.60 4.45
N GLY A 48 16.66 -2.38 3.50
CA GLY A 48 15.80 -3.54 3.78
C GLY A 48 14.31 -3.22 3.96
N PHE A 49 13.89 -1.97 3.80
CA PHE A 49 12.50 -1.51 3.96
C PHE A 49 11.95 -0.89 2.68
N ASP A 50 12.02 -1.65 1.59
CA ASP A 50 11.68 -1.22 0.25
C ASP A 50 10.53 -2.06 -0.37
N TRP A 51 9.95 -1.52 -1.43
CA TRP A 51 8.86 -2.15 -2.16
C TRP A 51 9.25 -3.53 -2.73
N LYS A 52 10.49 -3.70 -3.17
CA LYS A 52 10.96 -4.94 -3.80
C LYS A 52 11.00 -6.06 -2.77
N MET A 53 11.53 -5.81 -1.58
CA MET A 53 11.50 -6.78 -0.49
C MET A 53 10.08 -7.14 -0.07
N LEU A 54 9.17 -6.16 0.05
CA LEU A 54 7.75 -6.41 0.33
C LEU A 54 7.13 -7.35 -0.72
N LYS A 55 7.42 -7.10 -2.00
CA LYS A 55 6.95 -7.92 -3.12
C LYS A 55 7.52 -9.34 -3.11
N GLU A 56 8.74 -9.56 -2.65
CA GLU A 56 9.33 -10.91 -2.63
C GLU A 56 8.79 -11.77 -1.47
N LYS A 57 8.40 -11.15 -0.35
CA LYS A 57 7.87 -11.88 0.82
C LYS A 57 6.50 -12.53 0.55
N SER A 58 6.20 -13.59 1.29
CA SER A 58 4.94 -14.34 1.17
C SER A 58 4.53 -14.99 2.50
N GLY A 59 3.24 -15.27 2.68
CA GLY A 59 2.74 -15.91 3.90
C GLY A 59 2.95 -15.04 5.15
N THR A 60 3.22 -15.67 6.29
CA THR A 60 3.41 -14.96 7.57
C THR A 60 4.58 -13.96 7.52
N ASP A 61 5.65 -14.31 6.80
CA ASP A 61 6.81 -13.45 6.62
C ASP A 61 6.45 -12.12 5.93
N LEU A 62 5.46 -12.12 5.01
CA LEU A 62 4.96 -10.88 4.41
C LEU A 62 4.24 -9.98 5.43
N THR A 63 3.37 -10.56 6.25
CA THR A 63 2.62 -9.79 7.26
C THR A 63 3.53 -9.25 8.35
N GLU A 64 4.52 -10.05 8.80
CA GLU A 64 5.51 -9.63 9.77
C GLU A 64 6.40 -8.52 9.21
N TYR A 65 6.88 -8.70 7.98
CA TYR A 65 7.68 -7.69 7.28
C TYR A 65 6.91 -6.38 7.10
N TYR A 66 5.64 -6.44 6.70
CA TYR A 66 4.83 -5.24 6.51
C TYR A 66 4.62 -4.46 7.82
N VAL A 67 4.42 -5.15 8.94
CA VAL A 67 4.36 -4.52 10.27
C VAL A 67 5.68 -3.82 10.61
N ASP A 68 6.82 -4.47 10.38
CA ASP A 68 8.13 -3.90 10.66
C ASP A 68 8.44 -2.72 9.73
N LEU A 69 8.02 -2.81 8.47
CA LEU A 69 8.13 -1.74 7.47
C LEU A 69 7.38 -0.48 7.90
N LEU A 70 6.10 -0.59 8.26
CA LEU A 70 5.32 0.56 8.74
C LEU A 70 5.98 1.20 9.97
N ARG A 71 6.45 0.37 10.90
CA ARG A 71 7.12 0.83 12.11
C ARG A 71 8.46 1.51 11.84
N ARG A 72 9.25 1.01 10.88
CA ARG A 72 10.53 1.59 10.51
C ARG A 72 10.33 2.93 9.81
N LEU A 73 9.42 2.99 8.83
CA LEU A 73 9.13 4.20 8.07
C LEU A 73 8.53 5.30 8.96
N GLY A 74 7.66 4.94 9.90
CA GLY A 74 7.12 5.90 10.88
C GLY A 74 8.15 6.45 11.88
N LYS A 75 9.40 5.95 11.87
CA LYS A 75 10.53 6.49 12.65
C LYS A 75 11.50 7.31 11.82
N GLU A 76 11.32 7.38 10.51
CA GLU A 76 12.15 8.22 9.65
C GLU A 76 11.84 9.69 9.88
N ASP A 77 12.74 10.58 9.46
CA ASP A 77 12.54 12.02 9.55
C ASP A 77 11.82 12.55 8.30
N GLY A 78 11.22 13.74 8.40
CA GLY A 78 10.55 14.40 7.28
C GLY A 78 9.24 13.73 6.86
N LEU A 79 8.97 13.75 5.55
CA LEU A 79 7.67 13.36 4.97
C LEU A 79 7.34 11.87 5.20
N LEU A 80 8.33 10.98 5.15
CA LEU A 80 8.10 9.55 5.39
C LEU A 80 7.68 9.30 6.84
N GLY A 81 8.37 9.92 7.80
CA GLY A 81 7.99 9.87 9.20
C GLY A 81 6.57 10.36 9.42
N ASP A 82 6.23 11.52 8.87
CA ASP A 82 4.90 12.14 9.04
C ASP A 82 3.77 11.25 8.50
N ILE A 83 3.95 10.64 7.32
CA ILE A 83 2.94 9.78 6.69
C ILE A 83 2.76 8.45 7.45
N PHE A 84 3.86 7.83 7.86
CA PHE A 84 3.82 6.50 8.48
C PHE A 84 3.81 6.56 10.02
N SER A 85 3.75 7.76 10.61
CA SER A 85 3.76 7.94 12.07
C SER A 85 2.56 7.26 12.70
N GLY A 86 2.82 6.29 13.58
CA GLY A 86 1.76 5.52 14.24
C GLY A 86 0.99 4.57 13.33
N ALA A 87 1.47 4.32 12.10
CA ALA A 87 0.85 3.37 11.18
C ALA A 87 0.84 1.95 11.76
N ILE A 88 -0.32 1.29 11.70
CA ILE A 88 -0.52 -0.07 12.19
C ILE A 88 -1.09 -0.92 11.06
N SER A 89 -0.50 -2.08 10.82
CA SER A 89 -1.05 -3.04 9.85
C SER A 89 -2.40 -3.56 10.32
N ARG A 90 -3.37 -3.59 9.40
CA ARG A 90 -4.71 -4.16 9.62
C ARG A 90 -4.92 -5.50 8.91
N PHE A 91 -3.91 -5.98 8.19
CA PHE A 91 -3.99 -7.26 7.49
C PHE A 91 -3.82 -8.42 8.47
N THR A 92 -4.85 -9.24 8.59
CA THR A 92 -4.82 -10.53 9.30
C THR A 92 -4.56 -11.69 8.33
N ASN A 93 -4.94 -11.52 7.05
CA ASN A 93 -4.78 -12.52 6.02
C ASN A 93 -3.60 -12.21 5.07
N PRO A 94 -2.51 -13.00 5.12
CA PRO A 94 -1.33 -12.76 4.29
C PRO A 94 -1.61 -12.95 2.78
N VAL A 95 -2.62 -13.75 2.41
CA VAL A 95 -3.02 -13.94 1.02
C VAL A 95 -3.60 -12.65 0.44
N ASN A 96 -4.44 -11.96 1.22
CA ASN A 96 -5.05 -10.70 0.78
C ASN A 96 -4.01 -9.59 0.65
N LEU A 97 -3.11 -9.48 1.64
CA LEU A 97 -1.99 -8.54 1.56
C LEU A 97 -1.13 -8.80 0.32
N LYS A 98 -0.78 -10.07 0.05
CA LYS A 98 -0.01 -10.42 -1.15
C LYS A 98 -0.71 -10.05 -2.45
N ARG A 99 -2.02 -10.32 -2.54
CA ARG A 99 -2.82 -9.99 -3.73
C ARG A 99 -2.90 -8.48 -3.94
N LEU A 100 -3.06 -7.70 -2.87
CA LEU A 100 -3.07 -6.24 -2.95
C LEU A 100 -1.71 -5.68 -3.40
N VAL A 101 -0.62 -6.17 -2.80
CA VAL A 101 0.75 -5.77 -3.20
C VAL A 101 0.99 -6.05 -4.68
N ASN A 102 0.64 -7.25 -5.16
CA ASN A 102 0.77 -7.59 -6.58
C ASN A 102 -0.08 -6.67 -7.47
N LEU A 103 -1.32 -6.38 -7.07
CA LEU A 103 -2.22 -5.55 -7.86
C LEU A 103 -1.74 -4.08 -7.95
N ILE A 104 -1.16 -3.55 -6.88
CA ILE A 104 -0.52 -2.23 -6.88
C ILE A 104 0.75 -2.25 -7.73
N ASP A 105 1.52 -3.34 -7.69
CA ASP A 105 2.77 -3.51 -8.44
C ASP A 105 2.58 -3.57 -9.96
N GLU A 106 1.44 -4.09 -10.44
CA GLU A 106 1.09 -4.16 -11.86
C GLU A 106 0.94 -2.78 -12.53
N ILE A 107 0.98 -1.70 -11.74
CA ILE A 107 0.64 -0.35 -12.16
C ILE A 107 1.86 0.53 -11.95
N GLU A 108 2.25 1.25 -13.00
CA GLU A 108 3.26 2.30 -12.87
C GLU A 108 2.59 3.60 -12.42
N TRP A 109 2.50 3.80 -11.10
CA TRP A 109 1.68 4.85 -10.51
C TRP A 109 2.23 6.24 -10.81
N THR A 110 3.55 6.41 -10.79
CA THR A 110 4.21 7.69 -11.02
C THR A 110 3.93 8.29 -12.39
N ILE A 111 3.78 7.49 -13.44
CA ILE A 111 3.45 7.97 -14.80
C ILE A 111 1.97 8.27 -15.01
N LEU A 112 1.08 7.83 -14.12
CA LEU A 112 -0.34 8.13 -14.24
C LEU A 112 -0.55 9.64 -14.11
N ASN A 113 -1.47 10.15 -14.93
CA ASN A 113 -1.90 11.54 -14.87
C ASN A 113 -2.46 11.86 -13.47
N VAL A 114 -2.25 13.08 -12.99
CA VAL A 114 -2.71 13.53 -11.68
C VAL A 114 -4.22 13.39 -11.55
N ASP A 115 -4.99 13.66 -12.61
CA ASP A 115 -6.45 13.45 -12.63
C ASP A 115 -6.82 11.98 -12.38
N VAL A 116 -6.05 11.03 -12.92
CA VAL A 116 -6.31 9.58 -12.74
C VAL A 116 -5.98 9.15 -11.32
N LYS A 117 -4.92 9.71 -10.73
CA LYS A 117 -4.60 9.48 -9.30
C LYS A 117 -5.68 10.06 -8.41
N ALA A 118 -6.13 11.27 -8.69
CA ALA A 118 -7.21 11.93 -7.96
C ALA A 118 -8.50 11.10 -8.04
N GLU A 119 -8.93 10.68 -9.23
CA GLU A 119 -10.11 9.82 -9.42
C GLU A 119 -9.97 8.49 -8.64
N ALA A 120 -8.77 7.90 -8.62
CA ALA A 120 -8.52 6.69 -7.85
C ALA A 120 -8.62 6.92 -6.33
N TYR A 121 -8.14 8.04 -5.81
CA TYR A 121 -8.20 8.37 -4.38
C TYR A 121 -9.59 8.83 -3.93
N GLU A 122 -10.22 9.73 -4.69
CA GLU A 122 -11.58 10.23 -4.40
C GLU A 122 -12.54 9.07 -4.27
N GLY A 123 -12.41 8.12 -5.16
CA GLY A 123 -13.31 7.03 -5.15
C GLY A 123 -12.98 5.90 -4.15
N LEU A 124 -11.75 5.86 -3.61
CA LEU A 124 -11.52 5.14 -2.36
C LEU A 124 -12.30 5.75 -1.19
N LEU A 125 -12.70 7.03 -1.26
CA LEU A 125 -13.43 7.78 -0.22
C LEU A 125 -14.95 7.84 -0.45
N GLU A 126 -15.45 7.34 -1.59
CA GLU A 126 -16.88 7.14 -1.87
C GLU A 126 -17.41 5.79 -1.33
#